data_AF-A0A2N6NYC5-F1
#
_entry.id   AF-A0A2N6NYC5-F1
#
_cell.length_a   1.000
_cell.length_b   1.000
_cell.length_c   1.000
_cell.angle_alpha   90.00
_cell.angle_beta   90.00
_cell.angle_gamma   90.00
#
_symmetry.space_group_name_H-M   'P 1'
#
loop_
_entity.id
_entity.type
_entity.pdbx_description
1 polymer ?
#
loop_
_entity_poly.entity_id
_entity_poly.type
_entity_poly.pdbx_seq_one_letter_code
_entity_poly.pdbx_strand_id
1 'polypeptide(L)'
;MSSAKEFHDTPFTGSDDESSTTLLEHHREVIPGLRLDKPKRYIQLLVGIVVVLCTISVVYTAAAVHGIASRSQRDFGDCGSDNTVEQARAKGCVFDPMGWVWVRPECYDEKMIHEFMNRTEFTWHTEPKLRPDTQVPLEVVFRGDHPKLFTQRKYHDIHCAVSVHFSSVVVGLC
;
A
#
# COMPACT_ATOMS: atom_id res chain seq x y z
N MET A 1 12.91 -84.53 8.93
CA MET A 1 12.16 -83.73 7.94
C MET A 1 10.82 -83.36 8.54
N SER A 2 10.51 -82.06 8.52
CA SER A 2 9.30 -81.34 8.93
C SER A 2 8.21 -82.05 9.76
N SER A 3 7.96 -81.52 10.95
CA SER A 3 6.63 -81.55 11.57
C SER A 3 6.44 -80.27 12.39
N ALA A 4 5.38 -79.51 12.10
CA ALA A 4 5.02 -78.28 12.76
C ALA A 4 4.05 -78.55 13.93
N LYS A 5 4.29 -77.88 15.06
CA LYS A 5 3.46 -77.80 16.28
C LYS A 5 4.05 -76.62 17.08
N GLU A 6 3.39 -75.84 17.91
CA GLU A 6 2.01 -75.62 18.39
C GLU A 6 2.13 -74.25 19.10
N PHE A 7 1.11 -73.40 19.09
CA PHE A 7 1.11 -72.11 19.79
C PHE A 7 0.18 -72.19 21.00
N HIS A 8 0.66 -71.86 22.21
CA HIS A 8 -0.15 -71.40 23.34
C HIS A 8 0.71 -70.74 24.44
N ASP A 9 0.31 -69.53 24.82
CA ASP A 9 0.90 -68.66 25.86
C ASP A 9 0.52 -69.05 27.30
N THR A 10 1.38 -68.74 28.29
CA THR A 10 1.01 -68.06 29.56
C THR A 10 2.26 -67.71 30.44
N PRO A 11 2.15 -66.75 31.39
CA PRO A 11 3.26 -65.92 31.90
C PRO A 11 3.74 -66.23 33.35
N PHE A 12 4.88 -65.62 33.72
CA PHE A 12 5.66 -65.85 34.95
C PHE A 12 5.56 -64.69 35.97
N THR A 13 5.13 -65.06 37.19
CA THR A 13 5.43 -64.64 38.59
C THR A 13 5.88 -63.22 38.96
N GLY A 14 5.41 -62.77 40.13
CA GLY A 14 5.91 -61.61 40.89
C GLY A 14 6.34 -62.00 42.31
N SER A 15 7.30 -61.28 42.88
CA SER A 15 7.73 -61.40 44.28
C SER A 15 8.44 -60.10 44.76
N ASP A 16 8.13 -59.74 46.01
CA ASP A 16 8.95 -59.03 47.02
C ASP A 16 8.84 -57.47 47.18
N ASP A 17 7.93 -57.06 48.07
CA ASP A 17 7.84 -55.76 48.75
C ASP A 17 8.47 -55.86 50.17
N GLU A 18 9.11 -54.79 50.69
CA GLU A 18 9.05 -54.32 52.12
C GLU A 18 10.21 -53.40 52.60
N SER A 19 11.29 -53.15 51.86
CA SER A 19 12.47 -52.44 52.45
C SER A 19 12.74 -50.98 51.98
N SER A 20 11.99 -50.44 51.01
CA SER A 20 12.32 -49.11 50.41
C SER A 20 11.47 -47.92 50.89
N THR A 21 10.52 -48.14 51.79
CA THR A 21 9.52 -47.12 52.19
C THR A 21 10.03 -46.10 53.20
N THR A 22 11.16 -46.31 53.88
CA THR A 22 11.60 -45.43 54.97
C THR A 22 12.62 -44.36 54.56
N LEU A 23 13.31 -44.53 53.42
CA LEU A 23 14.29 -43.53 52.94
C LEU A 23 13.68 -42.44 52.03
N LEU A 24 12.52 -42.71 51.41
CA LEU A 24 11.84 -41.75 50.55
C LEU A 24 10.95 -40.76 51.33
N GLU A 25 10.62 -41.04 52.59
CA GLU A 25 9.76 -40.18 53.41
C GLU A 25 10.53 -38.99 54.00
N HIS A 26 11.84 -39.11 54.24
CA HIS A 26 12.60 -38.10 55.01
C HIS A 26 13.10 -36.90 54.19
N HIS A 27 13.06 -36.93 52.86
CA HIS A 27 13.53 -35.82 52.02
C HIS A 27 12.41 -34.98 51.39
N ARG A 28 11.15 -35.19 51.81
CA ARG A 28 10.00 -34.40 51.35
C ARG A 28 9.68 -33.21 52.26
N GLU A 29 10.71 -32.50 52.71
CA GLU A 29 10.53 -31.18 53.30
C GLU A 29 10.32 -30.14 52.19
N VAL A 30 9.03 -29.83 51.97
CA VAL A 30 8.44 -28.56 51.54
C VAL A 30 9.40 -27.53 50.92
N ILE A 31 9.51 -27.50 49.58
CA ILE A 31 9.80 -26.26 48.87
C ILE A 31 8.45 -25.54 48.70
N PRO A 32 8.20 -24.39 49.37
CA PRO A 32 6.98 -23.62 49.13
C PRO A 32 6.97 -23.18 47.68
N GLY A 33 5.93 -23.56 46.95
CA GLY A 33 5.85 -23.37 45.51
C GLY A 33 6.17 -21.94 45.09
N LEU A 34 7.15 -21.80 44.19
CA LEU A 34 7.11 -20.77 43.17
C LEU A 34 5.86 -21.04 42.32
N ARG A 35 4.70 -20.59 42.80
CA ARG A 35 3.46 -20.51 42.02
C ARG A 35 3.74 -19.61 40.83
N LEU A 36 4.12 -20.20 39.72
CA LEU A 36 4.08 -19.55 38.42
C LEU A 36 2.63 -19.58 37.90
N ASP A 37 1.70 -18.98 38.67
CA ASP A 37 0.30 -18.71 38.29
C ASP A 37 0.18 -17.37 37.51
N LYS A 38 1.24 -17.00 36.79
CA LYS A 38 1.34 -15.73 36.05
C LYS A 38 1.41 -15.84 34.51
N PRO A 39 1.68 -17.00 33.85
CA PRO A 39 1.79 -17.01 32.38
C PRO A 39 0.42 -16.82 31.72
N LYS A 40 -0.65 -17.41 32.28
CA LYS A 40 -2.01 -17.23 31.73
C LYS A 40 -2.50 -15.79 31.83
N ARG A 41 -2.22 -15.11 32.95
CA ARG A 41 -2.57 -13.68 33.13
C ARG A 41 -1.76 -12.78 32.18
N TYR A 42 -0.46 -13.06 32.00
CA TYR A 42 0.38 -12.32 31.07
C TYR A 42 -0.05 -12.54 29.62
N ILE A 43 -0.32 -13.79 29.22
CA ILE A 43 -0.84 -14.14 27.89
C ILE A 43 -2.20 -13.47 27.64
N GLN A 44 -3.11 -13.46 28.63
CA GLN A 44 -4.40 -12.77 28.52
C GLN A 44 -4.24 -11.25 28.31
N LEU A 45 -3.29 -10.62 29.02
CA LEU A 45 -2.98 -9.20 28.83
C LEU A 45 -2.36 -8.94 27.45
N LEU A 46 -1.45 -9.80 26.98
CA LEU A 46 -0.86 -9.68 25.65
C LEU A 46 -1.91 -9.84 24.54
N VAL A 47 -2.80 -10.83 24.65
CA VAL A 47 -3.91 -11.02 23.70
C VAL A 47 -4.84 -9.80 23.73
N GLY A 48 -5.16 -9.28 24.91
CA GLY A 48 -5.96 -8.07 25.05
C GLY A 48 -5.31 -6.85 24.37
N ILE A 49 -4.01 -6.64 24.59
CA ILE A 49 -3.25 -5.56 23.94
C ILE A 49 -3.25 -5.75 22.43
N VAL A 50 -3.00 -6.96 21.92
CA VAL A 50 -3.02 -7.24 20.47
C VAL A 50 -4.40 -6.95 19.88
N VAL A 51 -5.48 -7.37 20.54
CA VAL A 51 -6.85 -7.08 20.09
C VAL A 51 -7.09 -5.58 20.04
N VAL A 52 -6.68 -4.83 21.07
CA VAL A 52 -6.82 -3.36 21.10
C VAL A 52 -5.99 -2.69 20.00
N LEU A 53 -4.76 -3.14 19.76
CA LEU A 53 -3.93 -2.61 18.68
C LEU A 53 -4.54 -2.91 17.30
N CYS A 54 -5.06 -4.12 17.11
CA CYS A 54 -5.75 -4.50 15.88
C CYS A 54 -7.01 -3.67 15.66
N THR A 55 -7.84 -3.47 16.69
CA THR A 55 -9.07 -2.67 16.56
C THR A 55 -8.76 -1.20 16.28
N ILE A 56 -7.76 -0.62 16.96
CA ILE A 56 -7.31 0.75 16.68
C ILE A 56 -6.80 0.87 15.25
N SER A 57 -6.00 -0.09 14.78
CA SER A 57 -5.48 -0.11 13.40
C SER A 57 -6.61 -0.21 12.37
N VAL A 58 -7.59 -1.10 12.58
CA VAL A 58 -8.75 -1.25 11.70
C VAL A 58 -9.61 0.02 11.68
N VAL A 59 -9.86 0.63 12.84
CA VAL A 59 -10.63 1.88 12.92
C VAL A 59 -9.88 3.03 12.24
N TYR A 60 -8.58 3.15 12.48
CA TYR A 60 -7.73 4.16 11.86
C TYR A 60 -7.71 4.02 10.32
N THR A 61 -7.49 2.80 9.83
CA THR A 61 -7.49 2.53 8.38
C THR A 61 -8.87 2.77 7.77
N ALA A 62 -9.96 2.36 8.42
CA ALA A 62 -11.32 2.64 7.97
C ALA A 62 -11.59 4.15 7.89
N ALA A 63 -11.23 4.92 8.93
CA ALA A 63 -11.40 6.38 8.93
C ALA A 63 -10.56 7.06 7.83
N ALA A 64 -9.31 6.62 7.63
CA ALA A 64 -8.46 7.11 6.55
C ALA A 64 -9.06 6.80 5.17
N VAL A 65 -9.54 5.58 4.95
CA VAL A 65 -10.17 5.15 3.70
C VAL A 65 -11.47 5.93 3.44
N HIS A 66 -12.31 6.14 4.46
CA HIS A 66 -13.51 6.98 4.32
C HIS A 66 -13.17 8.44 3.98
N GLY A 67 -12.09 8.98 4.56
CA GLY A 67 -11.59 10.31 4.21
C GLY A 67 -11.14 10.42 2.75
N ILE A 68 -10.48 9.38 2.22
CA ILE A 68 -10.05 9.31 0.82
C ILE A 68 -11.27 9.14 -0.10
N ALA A 69 -12.18 8.22 0.23
CA ALA A 69 -13.38 7.95 -0.56
C ALA A 69 -14.31 9.17 -0.66
N SER A 70 -14.47 9.93 0.43
CA SER A 70 -15.25 11.17 0.41
C SER A 70 -14.61 12.28 -0.41
N ARG A 71 -13.27 12.29 -0.57
CA ARG A 71 -12.58 13.20 -1.48
C ARG A 71 -12.73 12.77 -2.94
N SER A 72 -12.62 11.48 -3.24
CA SER A 72 -12.83 10.96 -4.60
C SER A 72 -14.27 11.13 -5.09
N GLN A 73 -15.24 11.31 -4.18
CA GLN A 73 -16.64 11.52 -4.52
C GLN A 73 -16.99 13.00 -4.81
N ARG A 74 -16.05 13.93 -4.68
CA ARG A 74 -16.31 15.32 -5.09
C ARG A 74 -16.39 15.36 -6.61
N ASP A 75 -17.60 15.51 -7.13
CA ASP A 75 -17.81 15.80 -8.54
C ASP A 75 -17.41 17.26 -8.81
N PHE A 76 -16.23 17.43 -9.39
CA PHE A 76 -15.76 18.72 -9.85
C PHE A 76 -16.38 19.12 -11.19
N GLY A 77 -17.23 18.28 -11.80
CA GLY A 77 -17.78 18.49 -13.15
C GLY A 77 -16.76 18.20 -14.25
N ASP A 78 -17.22 18.26 -15.50
CA ASP A 78 -16.42 17.92 -16.68
C ASP A 78 -15.84 19.16 -17.38
N CYS A 79 -14.85 18.92 -18.26
CA CYS A 79 -14.21 19.94 -19.11
C CYS A 79 -14.66 19.90 -20.57
N GLY A 80 -15.84 19.34 -20.84
CA GLY A 80 -16.38 19.08 -22.18
C GLY A 80 -16.39 17.58 -22.48
N SER A 81 -17.44 17.10 -23.13
CA SER A 81 -17.55 15.70 -23.60
C SER A 81 -16.81 15.47 -24.91
N ASP A 82 -16.67 16.52 -25.72
CA ASP A 82 -16.21 16.41 -27.10
C ASP A 82 -14.72 16.78 -27.27
N ASN A 83 -14.00 16.96 -26.15
CA ASN A 83 -12.59 17.37 -26.11
C ASN A 83 -12.27 18.64 -26.93
N THR A 84 -13.25 19.55 -27.07
CA THR A 84 -13.03 20.82 -27.78
C THR A 84 -12.46 21.86 -26.83
N VAL A 85 -11.47 22.61 -27.32
CA VAL A 85 -10.77 23.66 -26.56
C VAL A 85 -11.76 24.75 -26.12
N GLU A 86 -12.72 25.07 -26.98
CA GLU A 86 -13.73 26.11 -26.73
C GLU A 86 -14.67 25.72 -25.59
N GLN A 87 -15.15 24.47 -25.54
CA GLN A 87 -15.99 23.99 -24.44
C GLN A 87 -15.23 24.00 -23.11
N ALA A 88 -13.98 23.51 -23.11
CA ALA A 88 -13.15 23.48 -21.91
C ALA A 88 -12.94 24.89 -21.34
N ARG A 89 -12.63 25.87 -22.21
CA ARG A 89 -12.50 27.28 -21.84
C ARG A 89 -13.80 27.89 -21.34
N ALA A 90 -14.92 27.60 -22.01
CA ALA A 90 -16.23 28.07 -21.59
C ALA A 90 -16.62 27.54 -20.20
N LYS A 91 -16.15 26.34 -19.83
CA LYS A 91 -16.30 25.74 -18.50
C LYS A 91 -15.24 26.19 -17.49
N GLY A 92 -14.31 27.05 -17.87
CA GLY A 92 -13.25 27.57 -16.99
C GLY A 92 -12.14 26.55 -16.69
N CYS A 93 -12.00 25.50 -17.50
CA CYS A 93 -10.93 24.53 -17.33
C CYS A 93 -9.57 25.09 -17.74
N VAL A 94 -8.51 24.53 -17.15
CA VAL A 94 -7.12 24.87 -17.38
C VAL A 94 -6.45 23.70 -18.12
N PHE A 95 -5.61 24.01 -19.09
CA PHE A 95 -4.85 22.98 -19.80
C PHE A 95 -3.65 22.54 -18.96
N ASP A 96 -3.56 21.24 -18.69
CA ASP A 96 -2.38 20.61 -18.11
C ASP A 96 -1.46 20.07 -19.21
N PRO A 97 -0.28 20.70 -19.45
CA PRO A 97 0.66 20.24 -20.45
C PRO A 97 1.33 18.91 -20.07
N MET A 98 1.37 18.54 -18.78
CA MET A 98 1.93 17.26 -18.33
C MET A 98 1.05 16.08 -18.74
N GLY A 99 -0.24 16.12 -18.37
CA GLY A 99 -1.22 15.11 -18.76
C GLY A 99 -1.73 15.25 -20.19
N TRP A 100 -1.44 16.36 -20.87
CA TRP A 100 -1.99 16.73 -22.18
C TRP A 100 -3.53 16.70 -22.18
N VAL A 101 -4.13 17.31 -21.17
CA VAL A 101 -5.57 17.23 -20.88
C VAL A 101 -6.10 18.53 -20.28
N TRP A 102 -7.38 18.82 -20.49
CA TRP A 102 -8.08 19.92 -19.83
C TRP A 102 -8.63 19.46 -18.49
N VAL A 103 -8.27 20.16 -17.41
CA VAL A 103 -8.67 19.83 -16.04
C VAL A 103 -9.39 20.98 -15.38
N ARG A 104 -10.20 20.67 -14.37
CA ARG A 104 -10.83 21.66 -13.51
C ARG A 104 -9.74 22.43 -12.73
N PRO A 105 -9.90 23.74 -12.48
CA PRO A 105 -8.90 24.53 -11.74
C PRO A 105 -8.54 23.92 -10.38
N GLU A 106 -9.50 23.27 -9.72
CA GLU A 106 -9.30 22.58 -8.44
C GLU A 106 -8.35 21.37 -8.53
N CYS A 107 -8.20 20.82 -9.74
CA CYS A 107 -7.33 19.68 -10.06
C CYS A 107 -6.00 20.09 -10.70
N TYR A 108 -5.81 21.38 -10.99
CA TYR A 108 -4.60 21.87 -11.62
C TYR A 108 -3.49 22.09 -10.59
N ASP A 109 -2.46 21.23 -10.59
CA ASP A 109 -1.29 21.40 -9.72
C ASP A 109 -0.22 22.28 -10.40
N GLU A 110 -0.42 23.59 -10.30
CA GLU A 110 0.49 24.60 -10.84
C GLU A 110 1.93 24.43 -10.32
N LYS A 111 2.07 24.12 -9.02
CA LYS A 111 3.39 23.99 -8.39
C LYS A 111 4.15 22.81 -8.99
N MET A 112 3.50 21.67 -9.12
CA MET A 112 4.10 20.46 -9.66
C MET A 112 4.45 20.65 -11.14
N ILE A 113 3.57 21.26 -11.93
CA ILE A 113 3.85 21.57 -13.34
C ILE A 113 5.05 22.52 -13.44
N HIS A 114 5.11 23.58 -12.63
CA HIS A 114 6.22 24.51 -12.62
C HIS A 114 7.54 23.85 -12.19
N GLU A 115 7.52 23.01 -11.15
CA GLU A 115 8.69 22.22 -10.74
C GLU A 115 9.15 21.26 -11.84
N PHE A 116 8.21 20.60 -12.53
CA PHE A 116 8.52 19.72 -13.66
C PHE A 116 9.19 20.49 -14.79
N MET A 117 8.59 21.60 -15.24
CA MET A 117 9.10 22.43 -16.34
C MET A 117 10.49 23.01 -16.04
N ASN A 118 10.81 23.24 -14.76
CA ASN A 118 12.13 23.74 -14.34
C ASN A 118 13.21 22.67 -14.21
N ARG A 119 12.90 21.37 -14.35
CA ARG A 119 13.93 20.31 -14.24
C ARG A 119 14.93 20.33 -15.38
N THR A 120 14.49 20.73 -16.58
CA THR A 120 15.33 20.80 -17.79
C THR A 120 14.60 21.60 -18.87
N GLU A 121 15.31 22.01 -19.91
CA GLU A 121 14.71 22.67 -21.06
C GLU A 121 13.92 21.67 -21.92
N PHE A 122 12.60 21.70 -21.82
CA PHE A 122 11.72 20.98 -22.73
C PHE A 122 11.40 21.83 -23.96
N THR A 123 11.26 21.17 -25.10
CA THR A 123 10.81 21.81 -26.34
C THR A 123 9.64 21.05 -26.92
N TRP A 124 8.70 21.79 -27.48
CA TRP A 124 7.55 21.25 -28.21
C TRP A 124 7.63 21.72 -29.64
N HIS A 125 7.19 20.86 -30.55
CA HIS A 125 7.28 21.08 -31.98
C HIS A 125 6.01 20.62 -32.68
N THR A 126 5.66 21.27 -33.78
CA THR A 126 4.53 20.85 -34.62
C THR A 126 4.85 19.60 -35.45
N GLU A 127 6.14 19.26 -35.61
CA GLU A 127 6.60 18.11 -36.39
C GLU A 127 7.41 17.10 -35.55
N PRO A 128 7.34 15.79 -35.87
CA PRO A 128 8.08 14.74 -35.16
C PRO A 128 9.61 14.87 -35.24
N LYS A 129 10.14 15.57 -36.23
CA LYS A 129 11.59 15.72 -36.45
C LYS A 129 12.25 16.72 -35.48
N LEU A 130 11.47 17.42 -34.66
CA LEU A 130 11.94 18.37 -33.64
C LEU A 130 12.89 19.45 -34.19
N ARG A 131 12.59 19.98 -35.38
CA ARG A 131 13.42 21.00 -36.00
C ARG A 131 13.24 22.36 -35.30
N PRO A 132 14.26 23.23 -35.27
CA PRO A 132 14.15 24.55 -34.67
C PRO A 132 13.01 25.41 -35.26
N ASP A 133 12.80 25.32 -36.58
CA ASP A 133 11.74 26.06 -37.29
C ASP A 133 10.32 25.60 -36.94
N THR A 134 10.17 24.42 -36.34
CA THR A 134 8.88 23.87 -35.93
C THR A 134 8.63 24.00 -34.43
N GLN A 135 9.55 24.64 -33.70
CA GLN A 135 9.44 24.83 -32.26
C GLN A 135 8.28 25.77 -31.90
N VAL A 136 7.51 25.38 -30.90
CA VAL A 136 6.38 26.13 -30.36
C VAL A 136 6.82 26.80 -29.04
N PRO A 137 6.57 28.11 -28.87
CA PRO A 137 6.85 28.80 -27.61
C PRO A 137 6.06 28.21 -26.44
N LEU A 138 6.63 28.23 -25.24
CA LEU A 138 6.06 27.57 -24.06
C LEU A 138 4.68 28.14 -23.71
N GLU A 139 4.51 29.46 -23.82
CA GLU A 139 3.23 30.12 -23.58
C GLU A 139 2.12 29.59 -24.49
N VAL A 140 2.46 29.22 -25.74
CA VAL A 140 1.50 28.63 -26.69
C VAL A 140 1.17 27.18 -26.32
N VAL A 141 2.14 26.42 -25.80
CA VAL A 141 1.91 25.08 -25.25
C VAL A 141 0.91 25.14 -24.10
N PHE A 142 1.10 26.08 -23.16
CA PHE A 142 0.22 26.26 -22.00
C PHE A 142 -1.19 26.74 -22.37
N ARG A 143 -1.41 27.32 -23.55
CA ARG A 143 -2.78 27.64 -24.02
C ARG A 143 -3.60 26.41 -24.39
N GLY A 144 -2.95 25.28 -24.72
CA GLY A 144 -3.63 24.05 -25.11
C GLY A 144 -4.35 24.11 -26.47
N ASP A 145 -4.04 25.08 -27.33
CA ASP A 145 -4.68 25.25 -28.64
C ASP A 145 -4.29 24.15 -29.65
N HIS A 146 -3.17 23.47 -29.40
CA HIS A 146 -2.67 22.43 -30.29
C HIS A 146 -3.25 21.08 -29.87
N PRO A 147 -3.95 20.35 -30.76
CA PRO A 147 -4.46 19.03 -30.42
C PRO A 147 -3.31 18.03 -30.17
N LYS A 148 -2.14 18.28 -30.78
CA LYS A 148 -0.96 17.45 -30.67
C LYS A 148 0.30 18.27 -30.89
N LEU A 149 1.31 18.05 -30.06
CA LEU A 149 2.68 18.49 -30.26
C LEU A 149 3.65 17.33 -30.07
N PHE A 150 4.85 17.47 -30.60
CA PHE A 150 5.94 16.52 -30.47
C PHE A 150 7.01 17.08 -29.57
N THR A 151 7.59 16.25 -28.71
CA THR A 151 8.64 16.67 -27.79
C THR A 151 9.77 15.64 -27.76
N GLN A 152 10.85 15.99 -27.08
CA GLN A 152 12.04 15.16 -26.92
C GLN A 152 11.72 13.92 -26.07
N ARG A 153 12.37 12.78 -26.33
CA ARG A 153 12.19 11.55 -25.54
C ARG A 153 12.39 11.76 -24.04
N LYS A 154 13.32 12.64 -23.65
CA LYS A 154 13.58 12.99 -22.24
C LYS A 154 12.34 13.50 -21.50
N TYR A 155 11.41 14.15 -22.20
CA TYR A 155 10.14 14.56 -21.61
C TYR A 155 9.36 13.35 -21.10
N HIS A 156 9.25 12.29 -21.91
CA HIS A 156 8.58 11.06 -21.53
C HIS A 156 9.28 10.38 -20.33
N ASP A 157 10.61 10.32 -20.34
CA ASP A 157 11.38 9.66 -19.27
C ASP A 157 11.15 10.35 -17.91
N ILE A 158 11.19 11.69 -17.90
CA ILE A 158 10.97 12.48 -16.68
C ILE A 158 9.49 12.46 -16.29
N HIS A 159 8.57 12.65 -17.25
CA HIS A 159 7.13 12.65 -17.01
C HIS A 159 6.68 11.31 -16.42
N CYS A 160 7.18 10.18 -16.94
CA CYS A 160 6.87 8.85 -16.43
C CYS A 160 7.35 8.68 -14.98
N ALA A 161 8.59 9.09 -14.68
CA ALA A 161 9.12 9.02 -13.32
C ALA A 161 8.35 9.91 -12.32
N VAL A 162 7.97 11.12 -12.73
CA VAL A 162 7.22 12.05 -11.89
C VAL A 162 5.77 11.60 -11.69
N SER A 163 5.12 11.15 -12.75
CA SER A 163 3.72 10.71 -12.73
C SER A 163 3.51 9.54 -11.76
N VAL A 164 4.42 8.55 -11.75
CA VAL A 164 4.35 7.41 -10.82
C VAL A 164 4.56 7.84 -9.36
N HIS A 165 5.48 8.76 -9.11
CA HIS A 165 5.74 9.26 -7.76
C HIS A 165 4.56 10.09 -7.23
N PHE A 166 3.95 10.91 -8.09
CA PHE A 166 2.85 11.77 -7.72
C PHE A 166 1.53 11.01 -7.59
N SER A 167 1.29 10.00 -8.41
CA SER A 167 0.13 9.10 -8.24
C SER A 167 0.13 8.47 -6.83
N SER A 168 1.29 8.12 -6.28
CA SER A 168 1.38 7.60 -4.90
C SER A 168 1.08 8.63 -3.79
N VAL A 169 1.12 9.94 -4.11
CA VAL A 169 0.85 11.05 -3.15
C VAL A 169 -0.53 11.68 -3.38
N VAL A 170 -1.09 11.54 -4.59
CA VAL A 170 -2.29 12.27 -5.07
C VAL A 170 -3.38 11.34 -5.62
N VAL A 171 -3.26 10.02 -5.46
CA VAL A 171 -4.42 9.11 -5.64
C VAL A 171 -5.48 9.46 -4.59
N GLY A 172 -6.41 10.33 -4.97
CA GLY A 172 -7.58 10.68 -4.20
C GLY A 172 -7.97 12.16 -4.13
N LEU A 173 -7.29 13.09 -4.83
CA LEU A 173 -7.73 14.50 -4.86
C LEU A 173 -8.35 14.95 -6.17
N CYS A 174 -7.98 14.34 -7.29
CA CYS A 174 -8.64 14.32 -8.59
C CYS A 174 -8.12 13.05 -9.32
#